data_AF-A0A1B6EKA4-F1
#
_entry.id   AF-A0A1B6EKA4-F1
#
_cell.length_a   1.000
_cell.length_b   1.000
_cell.length_c   1.000
_cell.angle_alpha   90.00
_cell.angle_beta   90.00
_cell.angle_gamma   90.00
#
_symmetry.space_group_name_H-M   'P 1'
#
loop_
_entity.id
_entity.type
_entity.pdbx_description
1 polymer ?
#
loop_
_entity_poly.entity_id
_entity_poly.type
_entity_poly.pdbx_seq_one_letter_code
_entity_poly.pdbx_strand_id
1 'polypeptide(L)'
;NTLVETAADNPGDSDCVADARIALDVIANTSAFNSLNCDIAIVSNTTNLISAVNNDFSYLNAQLPIIGNAAILKCFMQGYIFAPSTIIDCFNLVFTDFNINYDDYQADIVKDVAVLEGYEISFFNGSDFPCGNSSLKRTYLGAENVLYHLQRCLYITSGTTYDVTTISSITTAETST
;
A
#
# COMPACT_ATOMS: atom_id res chain seq x y z
N ASN A 1 -40.23 28.40 -4.63
CA ASN A 1 -39.15 29.16 -5.27
C ASN A 1 -38.48 28.28 -6.31
N THR A 2 -38.88 28.48 -7.56
CA THR A 2 -38.34 27.77 -8.72
C THR A 2 -37.11 28.54 -9.17
N LEU A 3 -35.92 27.93 -9.06
CA LEU A 3 -34.71 28.47 -9.70
C LEU A 3 -34.91 28.32 -11.21
N VAL A 4 -35.12 29.45 -11.90
CA VAL A 4 -35.13 29.49 -13.36
C VAL A 4 -33.67 29.61 -13.79
N GLU A 5 -33.06 28.49 -14.18
CA GLU A 5 -31.76 28.52 -14.86
C GLU A 5 -31.99 28.92 -16.32
N THR A 6 -31.82 30.19 -16.64
CA THR A 6 -31.59 30.61 -18.03
C THR A 6 -30.08 30.73 -18.25
N ALA A 7 -29.47 29.62 -18.68
CA ALA A 7 -28.14 29.61 -19.31
C ALA A 7 -28.04 30.58 -20.51
N ALA A 8 -29.17 31.08 -21.02
CA ALA A 8 -29.25 32.08 -22.07
C ALA A 8 -28.98 33.53 -21.59
N ASP A 9 -29.22 33.87 -20.31
CA ASP A 9 -29.06 35.24 -19.78
C ASP A 9 -27.67 35.46 -19.15
N ASN A 10 -26.90 34.40 -18.97
CA ASN A 10 -25.50 34.43 -18.56
C ASN A 10 -24.73 33.44 -19.43
N PRO A 11 -24.27 33.86 -20.63
CA PRO A 11 -23.34 33.05 -21.39
C PRO A 11 -22.08 32.97 -20.54
N GLY A 12 -21.92 31.89 -19.77
CA GLY A 12 -20.79 31.75 -18.85
C GLY A 12 -19.49 32.13 -19.55
N ASP A 13 -18.62 32.86 -18.86
CA ASP A 13 -17.34 33.27 -19.41
C ASP A 13 -16.58 32.02 -19.88
N SER A 14 -16.34 31.95 -21.20
CA SER A 14 -15.74 30.79 -21.85
C SER A 14 -14.33 30.52 -21.33
N ASP A 15 -13.63 31.56 -20.89
CA ASP A 15 -12.28 31.46 -20.34
C ASP A 15 -12.35 30.86 -18.92
N CYS A 16 -13.30 31.30 -18.09
CA CYS A 16 -13.55 30.71 -16.77
C CYS A 16 -13.86 29.19 -16.88
N VAL A 17 -14.71 28.79 -17.83
CA VAL A 17 -15.08 27.39 -18.05
C VAL A 17 -13.90 26.57 -18.60
N ALA A 18 -13.12 27.14 -19.53
CA ALA A 18 -11.94 26.50 -20.09
C ALA A 18 -10.87 26.27 -19.01
N ASP A 19 -10.60 27.27 -18.18
CA ASP A 19 -9.63 27.20 -17.08
C ASP A 19 -10.04 26.16 -16.04
N ALA A 20 -11.31 26.16 -15.63
CA ALA A 20 -11.84 25.17 -14.70
C ALA A 20 -11.75 23.75 -15.26
N ARG A 21 -12.03 23.57 -16.56
CA ARG A 21 -11.88 22.27 -17.22
C ARG A 21 -10.43 21.79 -17.22
N ILE A 22 -9.49 22.66 -17.57
CA ILE A 22 -8.06 22.33 -17.54
C ILE A 22 -7.63 21.94 -16.12
N ALA A 23 -8.05 22.70 -15.11
CA ALA A 23 -7.71 22.41 -13.72
C ALA A 23 -8.30 21.06 -13.24
N LEU A 24 -9.56 20.76 -13.59
CA LEU A 24 -10.19 19.47 -13.29
C LEU A 24 -9.46 18.31 -13.99
N ASP A 25 -9.09 18.47 -15.26
CA ASP A 25 -8.33 17.48 -16.01
C ASP A 25 -6.96 17.22 -15.34
N VAL A 26 -6.26 18.27 -14.90
CA VAL A 26 -4.98 18.14 -14.18
C VAL A 26 -5.16 17.38 -12.86
N ILE A 27 -6.18 17.68 -12.08
CA ILE A 27 -6.47 17.02 -10.80
C ILE A 27 -6.78 15.54 -11.02
N ALA A 28 -7.66 15.22 -11.98
CA ALA A 28 -8.03 13.86 -12.31
C ALA A 28 -6.83 13.03 -12.76
N ASN A 29 -6.02 13.56 -13.69
CA ASN A 29 -4.83 12.88 -14.21
C ASN A 29 -3.75 12.68 -13.14
N THR A 30 -3.49 13.69 -12.31
CA THR A 30 -2.52 13.60 -11.22
C THR A 30 -2.95 12.55 -10.19
N SER A 31 -4.23 12.52 -9.86
CA SER A 31 -4.78 11.57 -8.90
C SER A 31 -4.74 10.13 -9.44
N ALA A 32 -5.10 9.93 -10.71
CA ALA A 32 -4.98 8.64 -11.38
C ALA A 32 -3.53 8.14 -11.42
N PHE A 33 -2.58 9.02 -11.77
CA PHE A 33 -1.14 8.71 -11.76
C PHE A 33 -0.64 8.31 -10.37
N ASN A 34 -1.02 9.05 -9.33
CA ASN A 34 -0.64 8.72 -7.96
C ASN A 34 -1.25 7.41 -7.47
N SER A 35 -2.49 7.11 -7.85
CA SER A 35 -3.12 5.81 -7.56
C SER A 35 -2.32 4.69 -8.19
N LEU A 36 -2.02 4.79 -9.49
CA LEU A 36 -1.27 3.77 -10.22
C LEU A 36 0.13 3.53 -9.60
N ASN A 37 0.85 4.59 -9.24
CA ASN A 37 2.16 4.45 -8.61
C ASN A 37 2.09 3.75 -7.25
N CYS A 38 1.04 4.03 -6.47
CA CYS A 38 0.80 3.36 -5.20
C CYS A 38 0.51 1.86 -5.41
N ASP A 39 -0.34 1.53 -6.39
CA ASP A 39 -0.64 0.13 -6.74
C ASP A 39 0.62 -0.61 -7.21
N ILE A 40 1.44 0.01 -8.07
CA ILE A 40 2.72 -0.54 -8.54
C ILE A 40 3.69 -0.77 -7.38
N ALA A 41 3.77 0.17 -6.44
CA ALA A 41 4.67 0.06 -5.28
C ALA A 41 4.27 -1.13 -4.39
N ILE A 42 2.97 -1.37 -4.18
CA ILE A 42 2.47 -2.50 -3.40
C ILE A 42 2.79 -3.82 -4.11
N VAL A 43 2.56 -3.91 -5.43
CA VAL A 43 2.90 -5.11 -6.22
C VAL A 43 4.40 -5.40 -6.19
N SER A 44 5.23 -4.36 -6.35
CA SER A 44 6.68 -4.51 -6.28
C SER A 44 7.12 -4.97 -4.88
N ASN A 45 6.55 -4.40 -3.82
CA ASN A 45 6.88 -4.80 -2.46
C ASN A 45 6.47 -6.25 -2.18
N THR A 46 5.27 -6.64 -2.60
CA THR A 46 4.75 -8.01 -2.51
C THR A 46 5.71 -8.99 -3.20
N THR A 47 6.17 -8.66 -4.40
CA THR A 47 7.14 -9.48 -5.15
C THR A 47 8.46 -9.64 -4.38
N ASN A 48 8.97 -8.55 -3.80
CA ASN A 48 10.21 -8.57 -3.02
C ASN A 48 10.06 -9.43 -1.76
N LEU A 49 8.96 -9.30 -1.02
CA LEU A 49 8.68 -10.07 0.19
C LEU A 49 8.54 -11.57 -0.11
N ILE A 50 7.81 -11.94 -1.17
CA ILE A 50 7.71 -13.34 -1.60
C ILE A 50 9.10 -13.90 -1.93
N SER A 51 9.94 -13.11 -2.62
CA SER A 51 11.31 -13.52 -2.92
C SER A 51 12.17 -13.68 -1.66
N ALA A 52 12.02 -12.79 -0.66
CA ALA A 52 12.74 -12.86 0.60
C ALA A 52 12.39 -14.14 1.35
N VAL A 53 11.09 -14.39 1.56
CA VAL A 53 10.57 -15.62 2.19
C VAL A 53 11.09 -16.88 1.48
N ASN A 54 11.07 -16.90 0.14
CA ASN A 54 11.58 -18.05 -0.62
C ASN A 54 13.10 -18.25 -0.45
N ASN A 55 13.87 -17.16 -0.35
CA ASN A 55 15.31 -17.22 -0.11
C ASN A 55 15.62 -17.74 1.29
N ASP A 56 14.87 -17.32 2.31
CA ASP A 56 15.04 -17.78 3.68
C ASP A 56 14.73 -19.28 3.79
N PHE A 57 13.61 -19.73 3.20
CA PHE A 57 13.31 -21.16 3.11
C PHE A 57 14.38 -21.93 2.34
N SER A 58 14.89 -21.37 1.24
CA SER A 58 15.95 -22.01 0.45
C SER A 58 17.25 -22.15 1.26
N TYR A 59 17.62 -21.11 2.01
CA TYR A 59 18.78 -21.13 2.89
C TYR A 59 18.63 -22.21 3.97
N LEU A 60 17.51 -22.22 4.70
CA LEU A 60 17.25 -23.22 5.74
C LEU A 60 17.31 -24.65 5.18
N ASN A 61 16.72 -24.89 4.00
CA ASN A 61 16.78 -26.19 3.34
C ASN A 61 18.20 -26.58 2.92
N ALA A 62 19.03 -25.62 2.49
CA ALA A 62 20.43 -25.88 2.15
C ALA A 62 21.30 -26.23 3.37
N GLN A 63 20.90 -25.80 4.57
CA GLN A 63 21.60 -26.15 5.81
C GLN A 63 21.27 -27.57 6.30
N LEU A 64 20.07 -28.10 6.03
CA LEU A 64 19.63 -29.42 6.54
C LEU A 64 20.64 -30.57 6.28
N PRO A 65 21.24 -30.74 5.08
CA PRO A 65 22.23 -31.80 4.84
C PRO A 65 23.52 -31.61 5.63
N ILE A 66 23.91 -30.35 5.91
CA ILE A 66 25.13 -29.98 6.62
C ILE A 66 24.98 -30.30 8.12
N ILE A 67 23.83 -30.00 8.70
CA ILE A 67 23.61 -30.22 10.14
C ILE A 67 23.19 -31.64 10.46
N GLY A 68 22.46 -32.32 9.58
CA GLY A 68 22.11 -33.72 9.79
C GLY A 68 23.34 -34.62 9.67
N ASN A 69 23.62 -35.04 8.44
CA ASN A 69 24.61 -36.08 8.18
C ASN A 69 26.06 -35.60 8.36
N ALA A 70 26.36 -34.34 8.01
CA ALA A 70 27.73 -33.85 8.11
C ALA A 70 28.13 -33.47 9.55
N ALA A 71 27.20 -33.05 10.42
CA ALA A 71 27.51 -32.86 11.84
C ALA A 71 27.86 -34.20 12.51
N ILE A 72 27.10 -35.26 12.25
CA ILE A 72 27.39 -36.62 12.74
C ILE A 72 28.78 -37.07 12.25
N LEU A 73 29.08 -36.87 10.96
CA LEU A 73 30.38 -37.22 10.38
C LEU A 73 31.52 -36.38 10.99
N LYS A 74 31.31 -35.09 11.22
CA LYS A 74 32.28 -34.18 11.86
C LYS A 74 32.57 -34.61 13.30
N CYS A 75 31.55 -34.96 14.08
CA CYS A 75 31.72 -35.52 15.42
C CYS A 75 32.54 -36.81 15.38
N PHE A 76 32.27 -37.69 14.40
CA PHE A 76 33.05 -38.91 14.19
C PHE A 76 34.53 -38.61 13.87
N MET A 77 34.80 -37.67 12.96
CA MET A 77 36.15 -37.26 12.58
C MET A 77 36.93 -36.57 13.70
N GLN A 78 36.26 -35.90 14.63
CA GLN A 78 36.88 -35.26 15.79
C GLN A 78 37.24 -36.25 16.92
N GLY A 79 37.05 -37.55 16.71
CA GLY A 79 37.45 -38.59 17.66
C GLY A 79 36.44 -38.84 18.78
N TYR A 80 35.20 -38.35 18.64
CA TYR A 80 34.10 -38.76 19.52
C TYR A 80 33.70 -40.20 19.17
N ILE A 81 34.36 -41.15 19.83
CA ILE A 81 34.31 -42.57 19.51
C ILE A 81 33.62 -43.34 20.66
N PHE A 82 32.51 -44.02 20.33
CA PHE A 82 31.83 -45.14 21.03
C PHE A 82 31.09 -44.97 22.36
N ALA A 83 30.89 -43.76 22.91
CA ALA A 83 29.84 -43.56 23.93
C ALA A 83 28.59 -42.91 23.29
N PRO A 84 27.39 -43.50 23.40
CA PRO A 84 26.17 -42.97 22.78
C PRO A 84 25.88 -41.51 23.18
N SER A 85 26.21 -41.13 24.42
CA SER A 85 26.01 -39.77 24.93
C SER A 85 26.92 -38.74 24.26
N THR A 86 28.19 -39.07 23.96
CA THR A 86 29.14 -38.10 23.39
C THR A 86 28.85 -37.73 21.94
N ILE A 87 28.31 -38.67 21.14
CA ILE A 87 27.88 -38.36 19.77
C ILE A 87 26.66 -37.43 19.81
N ILE A 88 25.71 -37.71 20.71
CA ILE A 88 24.51 -36.88 20.91
C ILE A 88 24.88 -35.49 21.42
N ASP A 89 25.80 -35.37 22.38
CA ASP A 89 26.22 -34.08 22.93
C ASP A 89 26.93 -33.21 21.88
N CYS A 90 27.81 -33.80 21.06
CA CYS A 90 28.47 -33.10 19.96
C CYS A 90 27.47 -32.67 18.88
N PHE A 91 26.52 -33.55 18.52
CA PHE A 91 25.44 -33.21 17.59
C PHE A 91 24.60 -32.06 18.13
N ASN A 92 24.18 -32.13 19.39
CA ASN A 92 23.37 -31.09 20.05
C ASN A 92 24.08 -29.73 20.03
N LEU A 93 25.40 -29.71 20.20
CA LEU A 93 26.18 -28.47 20.18
C LEU A 93 26.20 -27.84 18.77
N VAL A 94 26.41 -28.64 17.72
CA VAL A 94 26.32 -28.19 16.32
C VAL A 94 24.89 -27.79 15.93
N PHE A 95 23.90 -28.53 16.44
CA PHE A 95 22.49 -28.26 16.22
C PHE A 95 22.04 -26.97 16.90
N THR A 96 22.59 -26.63 18.07
CA THR A 96 22.24 -25.40 18.80
C THR A 96 22.59 -24.15 18.00
N ASP A 97 23.76 -24.11 17.36
CA ASP A 97 24.15 -23.00 16.47
C ASP A 97 23.21 -22.87 15.26
N PHE A 98 22.74 -23.98 14.70
CA PHE A 98 21.71 -23.95 13.67
C PHE A 98 20.38 -23.44 14.21
N ASN A 99 19.97 -23.91 15.38
CA ASN A 99 18.69 -23.56 15.97
C ASN A 99 18.57 -22.04 16.20
N ILE A 100 19.66 -21.38 16.59
CA ILE A 100 19.71 -19.91 16.71
C ILE A 100 19.44 -19.24 15.36
N ASN A 101 20.15 -19.66 14.31
CA ASN A 101 19.92 -19.10 12.96
C ASN A 101 18.50 -19.42 12.46
N TYR A 102 18.00 -20.63 12.72
CA TYR A 102 16.64 -21.03 12.37
C TYR A 102 15.59 -20.12 13.01
N ASP A 103 15.73 -19.80 14.28
CA ASP A 103 14.79 -18.91 14.99
C ASP A 103 14.78 -17.50 14.38
N ASP A 104 15.95 -16.97 13.99
CA ASP A 104 16.06 -15.67 13.31
C ASP A 104 15.37 -15.70 11.92
N TYR A 105 15.69 -16.68 11.06
CA TYR A 105 15.05 -16.81 9.75
C TYR A 105 13.54 -17.09 9.86
N GLN A 106 13.12 -17.87 10.85
CA GLN A 106 11.72 -18.15 11.11
C GLN A 106 10.98 -16.87 11.54
N ALA A 107 11.60 -16.02 12.36
CA ALA A 107 11.04 -14.74 12.75
C ALA A 107 10.90 -13.78 11.55
N ASP A 108 11.90 -13.73 10.67
CA ASP A 108 11.84 -12.94 9.43
C ASP A 108 10.74 -13.43 8.49
N ILE A 109 10.64 -14.76 8.27
CA ILE A 109 9.55 -15.36 7.48
C ILE A 109 8.18 -14.99 8.05
N VAL A 110 7.98 -15.15 9.36
CA VAL A 110 6.70 -14.83 10.02
C VAL A 110 6.33 -13.36 9.84
N LYS A 111 7.32 -12.45 10.00
CA LYS A 111 7.12 -11.02 9.81
C LYS A 111 6.74 -10.67 8.38
N ASP A 112 7.46 -11.20 7.39
CA ASP A 112 7.21 -10.90 5.98
C ASP A 112 5.88 -11.50 5.49
N VAL A 113 5.54 -12.71 5.95
CA VAL A 113 4.23 -13.33 5.69
C VAL A 113 3.09 -12.51 6.30
N ALA A 114 3.24 -11.99 7.51
CA ALA A 114 2.21 -11.14 8.13
C ALA A 114 1.95 -9.85 7.32
N VAL A 115 2.99 -9.27 6.70
CA VAL A 115 2.81 -8.13 5.79
C VAL A 115 2.07 -8.54 4.51
N LEU A 116 2.40 -9.71 3.95
CA LEU A 116 1.73 -10.25 2.76
C LEU A 116 0.25 -10.56 3.03
N GLU A 117 -0.09 -11.16 4.17
CA GLU A 117 -1.48 -11.37 4.61
C GLU A 117 -2.21 -10.02 4.79
N GLY A 118 -1.52 -9.01 5.33
CA GLY A 118 -2.05 -7.65 5.41
C GLY A 118 -2.43 -7.08 4.04
N TYR A 119 -1.60 -7.31 3.00
CA TYR A 119 -1.93 -6.94 1.62
C TYR A 119 -3.05 -7.80 1.04
N GLU A 120 -3.11 -9.10 1.31
CA GLU A 120 -4.21 -9.96 0.87
C GLU A 120 -5.57 -9.44 1.36
N ILE A 121 -5.67 -9.18 2.67
CA ILE A 121 -6.90 -8.71 3.32
C ILE A 121 -7.30 -7.30 2.85
N SER A 122 -6.35 -6.39 2.64
CA SER A 122 -6.64 -4.98 2.33
C SER A 122 -6.68 -4.65 0.83
N PHE A 123 -5.83 -5.30 0.03
CA PHE A 123 -5.60 -5.01 -1.39
C PHE A 123 -6.29 -6.03 -2.30
N PHE A 124 -6.17 -7.33 -2.01
CA PHE A 124 -6.59 -8.39 -2.93
C PHE A 124 -8.00 -8.94 -2.65
N ASN A 125 -8.58 -8.70 -1.47
CA ASN A 125 -9.83 -9.33 -1.02
C ASN A 125 -11.03 -8.37 -0.86
N GLY A 126 -11.11 -7.28 -1.64
CA GLY A 126 -12.41 -6.59 -1.82
C GLY A 126 -12.43 -5.06 -1.75
N SER A 127 -11.31 -4.36 -1.95
CA SER A 127 -11.39 -2.97 -2.38
C SER A 127 -11.17 -2.90 -3.88
N ASP A 128 -12.17 -2.42 -4.64
CA ASP A 128 -12.06 -2.25 -6.11
C ASP A 128 -10.91 -1.31 -6.50
N PHE A 129 -10.32 -0.61 -5.52
CA PHE A 129 -9.28 0.41 -5.70
C PHE A 129 -8.54 0.66 -4.37
N PRO A 130 -7.58 -0.20 -3.99
CA PRO A 130 -6.85 -0.10 -2.72
C PRO A 130 -6.17 1.25 -2.51
N CYS A 131 -5.50 1.79 -3.53
CA CYS A 131 -5.03 3.17 -3.51
C CYS A 131 -6.06 4.17 -4.07
N GLY A 132 -7.03 3.70 -4.85
CA GLY A 132 -7.96 4.57 -5.57
C GLY A 132 -9.03 5.22 -4.71
N ASN A 133 -9.47 4.64 -3.57
CA ASN A 133 -10.43 5.35 -2.69
C ASN A 133 -9.82 6.64 -2.10
N SER A 134 -8.55 6.57 -1.68
CA SER A 134 -7.81 7.76 -1.20
C SER A 134 -7.58 8.78 -2.32
N SER A 135 -7.35 8.29 -3.54
CA SER A 135 -7.16 9.13 -4.73
C SER A 135 -8.48 9.78 -5.14
N LEU A 136 -9.60 9.06 -5.13
CA LEU A 136 -10.94 9.56 -5.42
C LEU A 136 -11.32 10.67 -4.45
N LYS A 137 -11.06 10.49 -3.15
CA LYS A 137 -11.30 11.52 -2.12
C LYS A 137 -10.47 12.79 -2.38
N ARG A 138 -9.19 12.65 -2.74
CA ARG A 138 -8.33 13.80 -3.10
C ARG A 138 -8.81 14.49 -4.38
N THR A 139 -9.20 13.72 -5.40
CA THR A 139 -9.78 14.24 -6.65
C THR A 139 -11.03 15.05 -6.35
N TYR A 140 -11.91 14.51 -5.52
CA TYR A 140 -13.17 15.14 -5.15
C TYR A 140 -12.94 16.48 -4.44
N LEU A 141 -12.10 16.49 -3.39
CA LEU A 141 -11.77 17.72 -2.65
C LEU A 141 -11.09 18.77 -3.55
N GLY A 142 -10.20 18.34 -4.46
CA GLY A 142 -9.59 19.23 -5.45
C GLY A 142 -10.62 19.80 -6.42
N ALA A 143 -11.55 18.97 -6.89
CA ALA A 143 -12.63 19.39 -7.79
C ALA A 143 -13.59 20.38 -7.12
N GLU A 144 -13.94 20.21 -5.84
CA GLU A 144 -14.77 21.17 -5.11
C GLU A 144 -14.16 22.57 -5.09
N ASN A 145 -12.84 22.68 -4.88
CA ASN A 145 -12.14 23.95 -4.91
C ASN A 145 -12.19 24.61 -6.30
N VAL A 146 -11.94 23.83 -7.36
CA VAL A 146 -12.01 24.33 -8.74
C VAL A 146 -13.43 24.76 -9.11
N LEU A 147 -14.44 23.97 -8.75
CA LEU A 147 -15.84 24.30 -9.02
C LEU A 147 -16.31 25.54 -8.23
N TYR A 148 -15.82 25.72 -7.00
CA TYR A 148 -16.04 26.95 -6.23
C TYR A 148 -15.44 28.18 -6.93
N HIS A 149 -14.21 28.08 -7.44
CA HIS A 149 -13.58 29.17 -8.18
C HIS A 149 -14.28 29.46 -9.50
N LEU A 150 -14.71 28.42 -10.23
CA LEU A 150 -15.53 28.55 -11.44
C LEU A 150 -16.82 29.31 -11.13
N GLN A 151 -17.53 28.91 -10.08
CA GLN A 151 -18.77 29.54 -9.66
C GLN A 151 -18.54 31.04 -9.40
N ARG A 152 -17.49 31.42 -8.67
CA ARG A 152 -17.13 32.83 -8.44
C ARG A 152 -16.78 33.58 -9.72
N CYS A 153 -16.02 32.96 -10.62
CA CYS A 153 -15.61 33.54 -11.89
C CYS A 153 -16.84 33.92 -12.74
N LEU A 154 -17.77 32.96 -12.88
CA LEU A 154 -19.04 33.16 -13.58
C LEU A 154 -19.92 34.23 -12.93
N TYR A 155 -19.92 34.34 -11.59
CA TYR A 155 -20.68 35.38 -10.90
C TYR A 155 -20.10 36.78 -11.09
N ILE A 156 -18.77 36.94 -10.98
CA ILE A 156 -18.10 38.23 -11.23
C ILE A 156 -18.42 38.72 -12.65
N THR A 157 -18.37 37.83 -13.64
CA THR A 157 -18.60 38.17 -15.04
C THR A 157 -20.08 38.44 -15.35
N SER A 158 -21.00 37.86 -14.57
CA SER A 158 -22.46 38.09 -14.70
C SER A 158 -22.98 39.41 -14.12
N GLY A 159 -22.18 40.12 -13.31
CA GLY A 159 -22.60 41.36 -12.64
C GLY A 159 -23.69 41.18 -11.57
N THR A 160 -23.89 39.96 -11.03
CA THR A 160 -24.88 39.68 -9.98
C THR A 160 -24.32 39.97 -8.57
N THR A 161 -25.16 40.40 -7.64
CA THR A 161 -24.79 40.95 -6.32
C THR A 161 -24.74 39.93 -5.16
N TYR A 162 -24.79 38.62 -5.44
CA TYR A 162 -24.75 37.60 -4.38
C TYR A 162 -23.30 37.16 -4.09
N ASP A 163 -22.91 37.27 -2.82
CA ASP A 163 -21.55 36.99 -2.36
C ASP A 163 -21.36 35.48 -2.13
N VAL A 164 -20.52 34.84 -2.94
CA VAL A 164 -20.15 33.42 -2.76
C VAL A 164 -18.99 33.36 -1.78
N THR A 165 -19.29 33.18 -0.49
CA THR A 165 -18.32 33.37 0.59
C THR A 165 -17.73 32.08 1.17
N THR A 166 -18.28 30.90 0.86
CA THR A 166 -17.88 29.66 1.54
C THR A 166 -17.95 28.41 0.65
N ILE A 167 -16.88 27.61 0.68
CA ILE A 167 -16.82 26.25 0.12
C ILE A 167 -17.73 25.34 0.95
N SER A 168 -18.58 24.51 0.31
CA SER A 168 -19.39 23.52 1.03
C SER A 168 -18.48 22.54 1.78
N SER A 169 -18.60 22.51 3.11
CA SER A 169 -17.93 21.51 3.93
C SER A 169 -18.70 20.19 3.82
N ILE A 170 -18.11 19.17 3.20
CA ILE A 170 -18.62 17.81 3.39
C ILE A 170 -18.26 17.36 4.80
N THR A 171 -19.23 17.46 5.70
CA THR A 171 -19.23 16.68 6.93
C THR A 171 -19.20 15.21 6.56
N THR A 172 -18.10 14.54 6.88
CA THR A 172 -18.03 13.08 7.00
C THR A 172 -19.25 12.64 7.79
N ALA A 173 -20.17 11.88 7.18
CA ALA A 173 -21.29 11.32 7.91
C ALA A 173 -20.72 10.44 9.03
N GLU A 174 -20.96 10.84 10.28
CA GLU A 174 -20.72 9.98 11.44
C GLU A 174 -21.54 8.71 11.24
N THR A 175 -20.84 7.58 11.19
CA THR A 175 -21.45 6.27 11.26
C THR A 175 -22.13 6.17 12.61
N SER A 176 -23.46 6.33 12.62
CA SER A 176 -24.27 6.11 13.82
C SER A 176 -24.33 4.59 14.07
N THR A 177 -23.81 4.19 15.22
CA THR A 177 -23.89 2.84 15.82
C THR A 177 -25.32 2.38 16.04
#